data_AF-A0A3B9H831-F1
#
_entry.id   AF-A0A3B9H831-F1
#
_cell.length_a   1.000
_cell.length_b   1.000
_cell.length_c   1.000
_cell.angle_alpha   90.00
_cell.angle_beta   90.00
_cell.angle_gamma   90.00
#
_symmetry.space_group_name_H-M   'P 1'
#
loop_
_entity.id
_entity.type
_entity.pdbx_description
1 polymer ?
#
loop_
_entity_poly.entity_id
_entity_poly.type
_entity_poly.pdbx_seq_one_letter_code
_entity_poly.pdbx_strand_id
1 'polypeptide(L)'
;MHNSIVVFILFLLAVPGFSQYDRTQTIQIDTFSNGQIFMYKKTKRIQSKKFQLHEFYLRQEDKHKYFFPNGKLSTEVTRITKKGTYGKYCYEIKFEQKEYYKNGKLKSKEVNLCDCYKVKKYQYDERGKRISFEFTKNRWIRRKMD
;
A
#
# COMPACT_ATOMS: atom_id res chain seq x y z
N MET A 1 34.63 40.05 22.93
CA MET A 1 35.16 38.71 23.25
C MET A 1 33.99 37.73 23.22
N HIS A 2 34.28 36.56 22.65
CA HIS A 2 33.46 35.43 22.17
C HIS A 2 31.98 35.27 22.59
N ASN A 3 31.13 35.29 21.56
CA ASN A 3 29.86 34.55 21.53
C ASN A 3 30.18 33.05 21.39
N SER A 4 29.86 32.26 22.41
CA SER A 4 29.97 30.80 22.35
C SER A 4 28.65 30.23 21.85
N ILE A 5 28.60 29.84 20.58
CA ILE A 5 27.52 29.02 20.02
C ILE A 5 27.82 27.57 20.42
N VAL A 6 27.03 27.03 21.35
CA VAL A 6 27.05 25.59 21.68
C VAL A 6 26.30 24.86 20.57
N VAL A 7 27.03 24.29 19.62
CA VAL A 7 26.47 23.36 18.63
C VAL A 7 26.39 21.97 19.28
N PHE A 8 25.19 21.57 19.69
CA PHE A 8 24.92 20.21 20.14
C PHE A 8 24.79 19.30 18.90
N ILE A 9 25.90 18.70 18.46
CA ILE A 9 25.86 17.60 17.48
C ILE A 9 25.55 16.32 18.24
N LEU A 10 24.29 15.93 18.28
CA LEU A 10 23.86 14.62 18.76
C LEU A 10 24.26 13.59 17.69
N PHE A 11 25.52 13.13 17.75
CA PHE A 11 26.00 11.95 17.05
C PHE A 11 25.31 10.72 17.66
N LEU A 12 24.05 10.48 17.27
CA LEU A 12 23.47 9.15 17.39
C LEU A 12 24.28 8.26 16.46
N LEU A 13 25.17 7.49 17.07
CA LEU A 13 25.89 6.36 16.49
C LEU A 13 24.94 5.58 15.58
N ALA A 14 25.01 5.89 14.28
CA ALA A 14 24.38 5.08 13.26
C ALA A 14 25.22 3.81 13.17
N VAL A 15 25.00 2.88 14.11
CA VAL A 15 25.30 1.48 13.87
C VAL A 15 24.55 1.17 12.57
N PRO A 16 25.21 0.87 11.44
CA PRO A 16 24.52 0.31 10.31
C PRO A 16 24.13 -1.10 10.76
N GLY A 17 23.02 -1.20 11.51
CA GLY A 17 22.49 -2.47 11.94
C GLY A 17 22.42 -3.37 10.71
N PHE A 18 22.88 -4.60 10.88
CA PHE A 18 22.88 -5.71 9.92
C PHE A 18 21.47 -5.97 9.37
N SER A 19 20.91 -5.04 8.63
CA SER A 19 19.59 -5.17 8.04
C SER A 19 19.77 -6.04 6.82
N GLN A 20 19.26 -7.27 6.90
CA GLN A 20 19.19 -8.25 5.82
C GLN A 20 18.39 -7.75 4.60
N TYR A 21 17.71 -6.62 4.74
CA TYR A 21 16.85 -6.02 3.71
C TYR A 21 17.17 -4.54 3.47
N ASP A 22 17.13 -4.15 2.20
CA ASP A 22 16.97 -2.78 1.73
C ASP A 22 15.51 -2.37 1.78
N ARG A 23 15.26 -1.16 2.27
CA ARG A 23 13.92 -0.58 2.34
C ARG A 23 13.94 0.77 1.67
N THR A 24 13.13 0.94 0.63
CA THR A 24 12.94 2.24 -0.01
C THR A 24 11.48 2.64 0.08
N GLN A 25 11.24 3.94 0.24
CA GLN A 25 9.91 4.52 0.30
C GLN A 25 9.87 5.73 -0.62
N THR A 26 8.93 5.74 -1.55
CA THR A 26 8.65 6.88 -2.40
C THR A 26 7.25 7.40 -2.11
N ILE A 27 7.10 8.71 -2.16
CA ILE A 27 5.84 9.42 -1.97
C ILE A 27 5.66 10.33 -3.18
N GLN A 28 4.48 10.29 -3.77
CA GLN A 28 4.02 11.20 -4.79
C GLN A 28 2.72 11.85 -4.30
N ILE A 29 2.60 13.16 -4.46
CA ILE A 29 1.44 13.95 -4.07
C ILE A 29 1.10 14.84 -5.23
N ASP A 30 -0.14 14.76 -5.69
CA ASP A 30 -0.65 15.62 -6.74
C ASP A 30 -1.86 16.39 -6.21
N THR A 31 -1.99 17.66 -6.59
CA THR A 31 -3.00 18.61 -6.07
C THR A 31 -3.88 19.16 -7.18
N PHE A 32 -5.12 19.48 -6.84
CA PHE A 32 -6.01 20.28 -7.67
C PHE A 32 -5.47 21.71 -7.82
N SER A 33 -6.05 22.49 -8.74
CA SER A 33 -5.71 23.91 -8.93
C SER A 33 -5.96 24.77 -7.68
N ASN A 34 -6.89 24.36 -6.82
CA ASN A 34 -7.17 25.02 -5.54
C ASN A 34 -6.20 24.63 -4.41
N GLY A 35 -5.15 23.86 -4.70
CA GLY A 35 -4.13 23.42 -3.74
C GLY A 35 -4.52 22.22 -2.88
N GLN A 36 -5.76 21.73 -2.94
CA GLN A 36 -6.15 20.52 -2.23
C GLN A 36 -5.53 19.27 -2.87
N ILE A 37 -5.13 18.29 -2.06
CA ILE A 37 -4.59 17.02 -2.55
C ILE A 37 -5.68 16.28 -3.33
N PHE A 38 -5.40 15.87 -4.57
CA PHE A 38 -6.29 14.96 -5.32
C PHE A 38 -5.80 13.51 -5.22
N MET A 39 -4.48 13.31 -5.16
CA MET A 39 -3.87 11.99 -5.07
C MET A 39 -2.67 11.99 -4.13
N TYR A 40 -2.63 10.98 -3.29
CA TYR A 40 -1.46 10.63 -2.50
C TYR A 40 -1.09 9.19 -2.82
N LYS A 41 0.10 8.98 -3.38
CA LYS A 41 0.65 7.66 -3.69
C LYS A 41 1.89 7.42 -2.85
N LYS A 42 1.91 6.29 -2.16
CA LYS A 42 3.05 5.82 -1.38
C LYS A 42 3.42 4.42 -1.83
N THR A 43 4.65 4.26 -2.30
CA THR A 43 5.22 2.96 -2.65
C THR A 43 6.31 2.64 -1.66
N LYS A 44 6.18 1.48 -0.99
CA LYS A 44 7.20 0.94 -0.10
C LYS A 44 7.74 -0.33 -0.71
N ARG A 45 9.06 -0.40 -0.86
CA ARG A 45 9.77 -1.54 -1.42
C ARG A 45 10.70 -2.12 -0.36
N ILE A 46 10.66 -3.44 -0.19
CA ILE A 46 11.53 -4.19 0.71
C ILE A 46 12.22 -5.26 -0.12
N GLN A 47 13.54 -5.22 -0.18
CA GLN A 47 14.36 -6.09 -1.01
C GLN A 47 15.44 -6.77 -0.15
N SER A 48 15.69 -8.06 -0.34
CA SER A 48 16.80 -8.73 0.36
C SER A 48 18.16 -8.27 -0.20
N LYS A 49 19.16 -8.03 0.66
CA LYS A 49 20.48 -7.51 0.25
C LYS A 49 21.39 -8.53 -0.41
N LYS A 50 21.26 -9.82 -0.05
CA LYS A 50 21.89 -11.04 -0.62
C LYS A 50 21.95 -12.08 0.50
N PHE A 51 21.15 -13.13 0.39
CA PHE A 51 21.32 -14.38 1.13
C PHE A 51 21.11 -15.50 0.11
N GLN A 52 22.04 -16.44 0.03
CA GLN A 52 22.07 -17.54 -0.96
C GLN A 52 20.80 -18.42 -0.98
N LEU A 53 19.95 -18.33 0.06
CA LEU A 53 18.68 -19.05 0.16
C LEU A 53 17.45 -18.25 -0.35
N HIS A 54 17.57 -16.93 -0.55
CA HIS A 54 16.45 -16.02 -0.85
C HIS A 54 16.80 -14.95 -1.90
N GLU A 55 17.59 -15.31 -2.90
CA GLU A 55 18.28 -14.39 -3.84
C GLU A 55 17.39 -13.36 -4.58
N PHE A 56 16.06 -13.43 -4.49
CA PHE A 56 15.16 -12.54 -5.26
C PHE A 56 13.93 -12.05 -4.49
N TYR A 57 13.92 -12.11 -3.15
CA TYR A 57 12.78 -11.60 -2.37
C TYR A 57 12.63 -10.08 -2.55
N LEU A 58 11.51 -9.69 -3.15
CA LEU A 58 11.09 -8.31 -3.28
C LEU A 58 9.63 -8.22 -2.85
N ARG A 59 9.32 -7.40 -1.86
CA ARG A 59 7.95 -7.04 -1.49
C ARG A 59 7.71 -5.58 -1.81
N GLN A 60 6.62 -5.31 -2.51
CA GLN A 60 6.18 -3.95 -2.81
C GLN A 60 4.77 -3.72 -2.27
N GLU A 61 4.61 -2.64 -1.52
CA GLU A 61 3.33 -2.17 -1.00
C GLU A 61 3.02 -0.82 -1.61
N ASP A 62 2.02 -0.77 -2.47
CA ASP A 62 1.51 0.45 -3.08
C ASP A 62 0.23 0.87 -2.38
N LYS A 63 0.20 2.10 -1.87
CA LYS A 63 -0.97 2.71 -1.25
C LYS A 63 -1.32 3.97 -2.03
N HIS A 64 -2.50 3.98 -2.65
CA HIS A 64 -3.02 5.14 -3.34
C HIS A 64 -4.25 5.65 -2.58
N LYS A 65 -4.29 6.95 -2.35
CA LYS A 65 -5.46 7.63 -1.80
C LYS A 65 -5.86 8.72 -2.77
N TYR A 66 -7.14 8.74 -3.11
CA TYR A 66 -7.75 9.77 -3.94
C TYR A 66 -8.74 10.55 -3.10
N PHE A 67 -8.85 11.84 -3.35
CA PHE A 67 -9.68 12.74 -2.58
C PHE A 67 -10.65 13.50 -3.47
N PHE A 68 -11.80 13.83 -2.92
CA PHE A 68 -12.73 14.78 -3.53
C PHE A 68 -12.18 16.21 -3.43
N PRO A 69 -12.69 17.16 -4.24
CA PRO A 69 -12.33 18.58 -4.16
C PRO A 69 -12.73 19.30 -2.86
N ASN A 70 -13.34 18.59 -1.91
CA ASN A 70 -13.64 19.06 -0.56
C ASN A 70 -12.69 18.48 0.49
N GLY A 71 -11.60 17.82 0.06
CA GLY A 71 -10.58 17.20 0.90
C GLY A 71 -10.97 15.86 1.51
N LYS A 72 -12.20 15.38 1.33
CA LYS A 72 -12.61 14.06 1.84
C LYS A 72 -12.08 12.93 0.98
N LEU A 73 -11.76 11.81 1.61
CA LEU A 73 -11.30 10.61 0.92
C LEU A 73 -12.39 10.10 -0.02
N SER A 74 -12.00 9.81 -1.27
CA SER A 74 -12.85 9.22 -2.31
C SER A 74 -12.55 7.74 -2.47
N THR A 75 -11.27 7.40 -2.60
CA THR A 75 -10.84 6.02 -2.83
C THR A 75 -9.53 5.73 -2.10
N GLU A 76 -9.41 4.57 -1.48
CA GLU A 76 -8.15 4.04 -0.94
C GLU A 76 -7.88 2.68 -1.59
N VAL A 77 -6.74 2.55 -2.25
CA VAL A 77 -6.26 1.31 -2.86
C VAL A 77 -4.98 0.90 -2.15
N THR A 78 -4.94 -0.33 -1.66
CA THR A 78 -3.73 -0.97 -1.13
C THR A 78 -3.46 -2.22 -1.95
N ARG A 79 -2.30 -2.26 -2.60
CA ARG A 79 -1.82 -3.40 -3.35
C ARG A 79 -0.51 -3.88 -2.73
N ILE A 80 -0.43 -5.16 -2.44
CA ILE A 80 0.77 -5.81 -1.93
C ILE A 80 1.18 -6.90 -2.93
N THR A 81 2.38 -6.78 -3.48
CA THR A 81 2.95 -7.77 -4.41
C THR A 81 4.25 -8.32 -3.85
N LYS A 82 4.60 -9.53 -4.29
CA LYS A 82 5.86 -10.19 -3.93
C LYS A 82 6.50 -10.82 -5.16
N LYS A 83 7.80 -10.63 -5.32
CA LYS A 83 8.65 -11.37 -6.26
C LYS A 83 9.34 -12.49 -5.50
N GLY A 84 9.20 -13.73 -6.00
CA GLY A 84 9.83 -14.92 -5.43
C GLY A 84 11.22 -15.20 -6.00
N THR A 85 11.80 -16.33 -5.60
CA THR A 85 13.15 -16.82 -5.93
C THR A 85 13.46 -17.03 -7.42
N TYR A 86 12.47 -17.00 -8.31
CA TYR A 86 12.69 -17.14 -9.77
C TYR A 86 12.41 -15.85 -10.54
N GLY A 87 12.34 -14.71 -9.86
CA GLY A 87 12.06 -13.43 -10.49
C GLY A 87 10.64 -13.30 -11.08
N LYS A 88 9.81 -14.33 -11.00
CA LYS A 88 8.38 -14.24 -11.30
C LYS A 88 7.67 -13.50 -10.15
N TYR A 89 6.85 -12.51 -10.49
CA TYR A 89 5.96 -11.89 -9.51
C TYR A 89 4.96 -12.95 -9.06
N CYS A 90 5.02 -13.34 -7.79
CA CYS A 90 3.88 -13.99 -7.17
C CYS A 90 2.74 -12.97 -7.14
N TYR A 91 1.56 -13.44 -7.54
CA TYR A 91 0.28 -12.74 -7.59
C TYR A 91 0.08 -11.73 -6.44
N GLU A 92 -0.69 -10.66 -6.70
CA GLU A 92 -1.10 -9.69 -5.68
C GLU A 92 -1.54 -10.41 -4.39
N ILE A 93 -0.67 -10.43 -3.36
CA ILE A 93 -0.90 -11.13 -2.09
C ILE A 93 -2.20 -10.63 -1.48
N LYS A 94 -2.34 -9.30 -1.55
CA LYS A 94 -3.52 -8.59 -1.09
C LYS A 94 -3.77 -7.42 -2.02
N PHE A 95 -5.00 -7.35 -2.49
CA PHE A 95 -5.59 -6.15 -3.06
C PHE A 95 -6.76 -5.75 -2.18
N GLU A 96 -6.76 -4.51 -1.72
CA GLU A 96 -7.88 -3.92 -0.98
C GLU A 96 -8.22 -2.58 -1.61
N GLN A 97 -9.44 -2.45 -2.09
CA GLN A 97 -10.00 -1.19 -2.58
C GLN A 97 -11.16 -0.79 -1.70
N LYS A 98 -11.17 0.47 -1.26
CA LYS A 98 -12.27 1.08 -0.53
C LYS A 98 -12.69 2.33 -1.28
N GLU A 99 -13.99 2.50 -1.43
CA GLU A 99 -14.57 3.72 -1.98
C GLU A 99 -15.46 4.36 -0.94
N TYR A 100 -15.58 5.67 -1.01
CA TYR A 100 -16.26 6.49 -0.02
C TYR A 100 -17.25 7.43 -0.70
N TYR A 101 -18.34 7.71 -0.02
CA TYR A 101 -19.26 8.78 -0.41
C TYR A 101 -18.62 10.15 -0.14
N LYS A 102 -19.14 11.20 -0.80
CA LYS A 102 -18.71 12.59 -0.55
C LYS A 102 -18.90 13.03 0.91
N ASN A 103 -19.77 12.36 1.67
CA ASN A 103 -19.94 12.62 3.09
C ASN A 103 -18.80 12.03 3.96
N GLY A 104 -17.96 11.14 3.41
CA GLY A 104 -16.84 10.47 4.05
C GLY A 104 -17.16 9.05 4.56
N LYS A 105 -18.40 8.57 4.41
CA LYS A 105 -18.79 7.21 4.78
C LYS A 105 -18.33 6.21 3.73
N LEU A 106 -17.97 5.00 4.18
CA LEU A 106 -17.58 3.92 3.29
C LEU A 106 -18.76 3.56 2.38
N LYS A 107 -18.52 3.48 1.07
CA LYS A 107 -19.48 3.10 0.04
C LYS A 107 -19.31 1.64 -0.35
N SER A 108 -18.08 1.26 -0.65
CA SER A 108 -17.75 -0.11 -1.06
C SER A 108 -16.40 -0.52 -0.50
N LYS A 109 -16.23 -1.82 -0.31
CA LYS A 109 -14.94 -2.41 0.03
C LYS A 109 -14.79 -3.72 -0.72
N GLU A 110 -13.70 -3.84 -1.46
CA GLU A 110 -13.28 -5.07 -2.11
C GLU A 110 -11.98 -5.55 -1.51
N VAL A 111 -11.90 -6.83 -1.16
CA VAL A 111 -10.69 -7.47 -0.67
C VAL A 111 -10.47 -8.74 -1.46
N ASN A 112 -9.34 -8.82 -2.15
CA ASN A 112 -8.85 -10.01 -2.83
C ASN A 112 -7.56 -10.47 -2.16
N LEU A 113 -7.52 -11.75 -1.77
CA LEU A 113 -6.37 -12.38 -1.13
C LEU A 113 -5.91 -13.56 -1.97
N CYS A 114 -4.63 -13.58 -2.32
CA CYS A 114 -4.03 -14.64 -3.13
C CYS A 114 -4.13 -16.01 -2.43
N ASP A 115 -3.73 -16.10 -1.16
CA ASP A 115 -3.65 -17.38 -0.42
C ASP A 115 -5.01 -18.06 -0.25
N CYS A 116 -6.08 -17.29 -0.35
CA CYS A 116 -7.43 -17.77 -0.12
C CYS A 116 -8.22 -18.00 -1.40
N TYR A 117 -7.79 -17.48 -2.56
CA TYR A 117 -8.60 -17.41 -3.79
C TYR A 117 -10.00 -16.87 -3.50
N LYS A 118 -10.11 -15.82 -2.68
CA LYS A 118 -11.39 -15.28 -2.21
C LYS A 118 -11.44 -13.80 -2.51
N VAL A 119 -12.48 -13.40 -3.23
CA VAL A 119 -12.89 -12.00 -3.37
C VAL A 119 -14.05 -11.79 -2.41
N LYS A 120 -13.91 -10.78 -1.55
CA LYS A 120 -14.97 -10.31 -0.66
C LYS A 120 -15.35 -8.90 -1.09
N LYS A 121 -16.62 -8.71 -1.46
CA LYS A 121 -17.16 -7.39 -1.79
C LYS A 121 -18.21 -7.02 -0.75
N TYR A 122 -18.14 -5.79 -0.29
CA TYR A 122 -19.06 -5.21 0.67
C TYR A 122 -19.60 -3.91 0.08
N GLN A 123 -20.90 -3.67 0.22
CA GLN A 123 -21.50 -2.39 -0.11
C GLN A 123 -22.25 -1.83 1.10
N TYR A 124 -22.27 -0.52 1.21
CA TYR A 124 -22.80 0.21 2.33
C TYR A 124 -23.67 1.38 1.84
N ASP A 125 -24.69 1.73 2.61
CA ASP A 125 -25.50 2.92 2.36
C ASP A 125 -24.76 4.19 2.82
N GLU A 126 -25.34 5.35 2.52
CA GLU A 126 -24.78 6.65 2.93
C GLU A 126 -24.76 6.87 4.45
N ARG A 127 -25.51 6.07 5.21
CA ARG A 127 -25.52 6.08 6.68
C ARG A 127 -24.40 5.19 7.26
N GLY A 128 -23.77 4.35 6.43
CA GLY A 128 -22.72 3.41 6.79
C GLY A 128 -23.21 2.01 7.15
N LYS A 129 -24.50 1.70 6.96
CA LYS A 129 -25.05 0.35 7.15
C LYS A 129 -24.70 -0.51 5.95
N ARG A 130 -24.24 -1.74 6.19
CA ARG A 130 -23.95 -2.71 5.12
C ARG A 130 -25.25 -3.14 4.45
N ILE A 131 -25.32 -2.97 3.13
CA ILE A 131 -26.46 -3.37 2.30
C ILE A 131 -26.22 -4.76 1.72
N SER A 132 -25.00 -5.04 1.26
CA SER A 132 -24.69 -6.30 0.59
C SER A 132 -23.32 -6.82 1.00
N PHE A 133 -23.19 -8.15 0.89
CA PHE A 133 -21.96 -8.88 1.03
C PHE A 133 -21.94 -9.97 -0.04
N GLU A 134 -20.93 -9.92 -0.89
CA GLU A 134 -20.68 -10.94 -1.89
C GLU A 134 -19.36 -11.65 -1.59
N PHE A 135 -19.40 -12.97 -1.77
CA PHE A 135 -18.25 -13.81 -1.61
C PHE A 135 -18.07 -14.67 -2.86
N THR A 136 -16.97 -14.43 -3.57
CA THR A 136 -16.65 -15.16 -4.79
C THR A 136 -15.34 -15.92 -4.59
N LYS A 137 -15.35 -17.22 -4.88
CA LYS A 137 -14.10 -17.98 -5.04
C LYS A 137 -13.48 -17.56 -6.36
N ASN A 138 -12.30 -16.97 -6.31
CA ASN A 138 -11.61 -16.41 -7.47
C ASN A 138 -11.10 -17.57 -8.35
N ARG A 139 -11.83 -17.89 -9.43
CA ARG A 139 -11.53 -19.01 -10.35
C ARG A 139 -10.32 -18.73 -11.26
N TRP A 140 -9.83 -17.48 -11.29
CA TRP A 140 -8.84 -16.95 -12.23
C TRP A 140 -7.43 -17.55 -12.14
N ILE A 141 -7.12 -18.38 -11.14
CA ILE A 141 -5.81 -19.07 -11.08
C ILE A 141 -5.90 -20.51 -11.57
N ARG A 142 -7.10 -21.08 -11.76
CA ARG A 142 -7.23 -22.47 -12.26
C ARG A 142 -6.99 -22.63 -13.77
N ARG A 143 -6.81 -21.54 -14.53
CA ARG A 143 -6.65 -21.55 -16.01
C ARG A 143 -5.27 -21.11 -16.52
N LYS A 144 -4.28 -20.89 -15.65
CA LYS A 144 -2.88 -20.59 -16.05
C LYS A 144 -1.88 -21.56 -15.39
N MET A 145 -2.29 -22.82 -15.25
CA MET A 145 -1.44 -23.92 -14.79
C MET A 145 -1.61 -25.15 -15.69
N ASP A 146 -1.76 -24.91 -17.01
CA ASP A 146 -1.47 -25.90 -18.04
C ASP A 146 -0.34 -25.31 -18.91
#